data_AF-L0EJM0-F1
#
_entry.id   AF-L0EJM0-F1
#
_cell.length_a   1.000
_cell.length_b   1.000
_cell.length_c   1.000
_cell.angle_alpha   90.00
_cell.angle_beta   90.00
_cell.angle_gamma   90.00
#
_symmetry.space_group_name_H-M   'P 1'
#
loop_
_entity.id
_entity.type
_entity.pdbx_description
1 polymer ?
#
loop_
_entity_poly.entity_id
_entity_poly.type
_entity_poly.pdbx_seq_one_letter_code
_entity_poly.pdbx_strand_id
1 'polypeptide(L)'
;MIDKNLKGTHHRLLYYRNRYIEDEAVLRMVGDNEQTYMKKENERIYVPEEEVRRFSLDKHGQPIPYVDGHVTIISNYVYDYWGHFLSDSGVALYGHLKRYCYGDRDYCWPDLKLIGQKMNRSRNTLKKILGTLEKYGFVFMFYVQNADKNNMEESPLFKVRKKVPFLPQELYEQLPTELKLDHDRYMQQIVETFNQNLTLDTKLDYNEIYEDVLQKGKVVRKQKSTLELEKELQIKRKIYEKEASEQDRNIWAAVLKNLEHKLSKPSFDTWFRGTFCIKRNHTYVICTPNTFVKEWVQSRYNDLVYRTLRQHDPNFVELKYEALDGR
;
A
#
# COMPACT_ATOMS: atom_id res chain seq x y z
N MET A 1 1.30 -60.31 6.90
CA MET A 1 1.06 -58.97 7.46
C MET A 1 -0.06 -58.34 6.65
N ILE A 2 -1.05 -57.72 7.29
CA ILE A 2 -2.13 -57.03 6.57
C ILE A 2 -1.51 -55.80 5.92
N ASP A 3 -1.69 -55.64 4.60
CA ASP A 3 -1.16 -54.50 3.87
C ASP A 3 -1.79 -53.20 4.40
N LYS A 4 -0.97 -52.16 4.56
CA LYS A 4 -1.47 -50.85 5.01
C LYS A 4 -2.27 -50.20 3.87
N ASN A 5 -3.40 -49.58 4.22
CA ASN A 5 -4.18 -48.79 3.26
C ASN A 5 -3.41 -47.56 2.77
N LEU A 6 -3.94 -46.85 1.77
CA LEU A 6 -3.32 -45.64 1.20
C LEU A 6 -3.10 -44.48 2.18
N LYS A 7 -3.70 -44.51 3.38
CA LYS A 7 -3.45 -43.53 4.47
C LYS A 7 -2.51 -44.07 5.55
N GLY A 8 -1.87 -45.21 5.33
CA GLY A 8 -0.88 -45.79 6.24
C GLY A 8 -1.46 -46.50 7.47
N THR A 9 -2.79 -46.70 7.54
CA THR A 9 -3.46 -47.41 8.65
C THR A 9 -3.90 -48.82 8.23
N HIS A 10 -4.31 -49.66 9.19
CA HIS A 10 -4.78 -51.02 8.92
C HIS A 10 -6.32 -51.12 8.76
N HIS A 11 -7.01 -49.98 8.76
CA HIS A 11 -8.47 -49.96 8.61
C HIS A 11 -8.87 -50.16 7.15
N ARG A 12 -10.03 -50.80 6.90
CA ARG A 12 -10.60 -50.86 5.56
C ARG A 12 -11.18 -49.49 5.20
N LEU A 13 -10.74 -48.92 4.08
CA LEU A 13 -11.23 -47.64 3.58
C LEU A 13 -12.10 -47.83 2.35
N LEU A 14 -13.10 -46.94 2.18
CA LEU A 14 -13.91 -46.84 0.97
C LEU A 14 -13.53 -45.55 0.24
N TYR A 15 -13.21 -45.66 -1.04
CA TYR A 15 -12.82 -44.53 -1.89
C TYR A 15 -13.97 -44.19 -2.82
N TYR A 16 -14.32 -42.92 -2.95
CA TYR A 16 -15.39 -42.49 -3.85
C TYR A 16 -15.16 -41.08 -4.41
N ARG A 17 -15.82 -40.78 -5.53
CA ARG A 17 -15.97 -39.44 -6.11
C ARG A 17 -17.45 -39.12 -6.28
N ASN A 18 -17.79 -37.84 -6.16
CA ASN A 18 -19.14 -37.36 -6.44
C ASN A 18 -19.28 -37.08 -7.94
N ARG A 19 -20.37 -37.54 -8.56
CA ARG A 19 -20.79 -37.14 -9.90
C ARG A 19 -22.08 -36.35 -9.81
N TYR A 20 -22.10 -35.19 -10.45
CA TYR A 20 -23.29 -34.35 -10.53
C TYR A 20 -24.28 -34.97 -11.51
N ILE A 21 -25.55 -35.06 -11.12
CA ILE A 21 -26.63 -35.57 -11.97
C ILE A 21 -27.43 -34.38 -12.46
N GLU A 22 -28.38 -33.91 -11.65
CA GLU A 22 -29.26 -32.78 -11.96
C GLU A 22 -29.64 -32.04 -10.66
N ASP A 23 -30.22 -30.84 -10.81
CA ASP A 23 -30.74 -30.08 -9.69
C ASP A 23 -32.16 -30.57 -9.33
N GLU A 24 -32.38 -30.98 -8.08
CA GLU A 24 -33.71 -31.37 -7.58
C GLU A 24 -34.41 -30.14 -6.96
N ALA A 25 -35.68 -29.89 -7.32
CA ALA A 25 -36.46 -28.83 -6.68
C ALA A 25 -36.98 -29.29 -5.32
N VAL A 26 -36.44 -28.74 -4.24
CA VAL A 26 -36.79 -29.14 -2.86
C VAL A 26 -37.54 -28.00 -2.17
N LEU A 27 -38.66 -28.34 -1.53
CA LEU A 27 -39.39 -27.44 -0.65
C LEU A 27 -38.74 -27.43 0.73
N ARG A 28 -38.46 -26.24 1.27
CA ARG A 28 -38.13 -26.06 2.70
C ARG A 28 -39.11 -25.08 3.33
N MET A 29 -39.46 -25.32 4.58
CA MET A 29 -40.17 -24.36 5.41
C MET A 29 -39.17 -23.39 6.03
N VAL A 30 -39.39 -22.09 5.84
CA VAL A 30 -38.66 -21.04 6.57
C VAL A 30 -39.68 -20.21 7.34
N GLY A 31 -39.88 -20.55 8.61
CA GLY A 31 -41.05 -20.10 9.37
C GLY A 31 -42.31 -20.82 8.90
N ASP A 32 -43.41 -20.07 8.71
CA ASP A 32 -44.70 -20.59 8.21
C ASP A 32 -44.86 -20.59 6.68
N ASN A 33 -43.82 -20.18 5.93
CA ASN A 33 -43.88 -20.11 4.46
C ASN A 33 -43.04 -21.20 3.79
N GLU A 34 -43.61 -21.82 2.75
CA GLU A 34 -42.92 -22.74 1.85
C GLU A 34 -42.01 -21.98 0.87
N GLN A 35 -40.75 -22.41 0.80
CA GLN A 35 -39.77 -21.89 -0.15
C GLN A 35 -39.15 -23.03 -0.96
N THR A 36 -39.31 -23.01 -2.28
CA THR A 36 -38.63 -23.94 -3.20
C THR A 36 -37.22 -23.46 -3.49
N TYR A 37 -36.25 -24.34 -3.40
CA TYR A 37 -34.88 -24.09 -3.86
C TYR A 37 -34.33 -25.30 -4.60
N MET A 38 -33.43 -25.05 -5.54
CA MET A 38 -32.74 -26.10 -6.29
C MET A 38 -31.62 -26.68 -5.42
N LYS A 39 -31.72 -27.97 -5.10
CA LYS A 39 -30.71 -28.72 -4.36
C LYS A 39 -29.90 -29.54 -5.36
N LYS A 40 -28.59 -29.28 -5.40
CA LYS A 40 -27.64 -30.06 -6.21
C LYS A 40 -27.58 -31.49 -5.70
N GLU A 41 -28.08 -32.45 -6.48
CA GLU A 41 -27.93 -33.86 -6.17
C GLU A 41 -26.62 -34.40 -6.77
N ASN A 42 -25.88 -35.14 -5.96
CA ASN A 42 -24.65 -35.80 -6.37
C ASN A 42 -24.76 -37.28 -6.02
N GLU A 43 -24.42 -38.17 -6.95
CA GLU A 43 -24.22 -39.58 -6.64
C GLU A 43 -22.77 -39.86 -6.24
N ARG A 44 -22.58 -40.91 -5.42
CA ARG A 44 -21.25 -41.38 -5.02
C ARG A 44 -20.83 -42.56 -5.89
N ILE A 45 -19.77 -42.38 -6.65
CA ILE A 45 -19.12 -43.45 -7.42
C ILE A 45 -17.98 -44.00 -6.57
N TYR A 46 -18.16 -45.22 -6.05
CA TYR A 46 -17.12 -45.91 -5.30
C TYR A 46 -16.08 -46.52 -6.25
N VAL A 47 -14.81 -46.36 -5.90
CA VAL A 47 -13.67 -46.83 -6.67
C VAL A 47 -12.91 -47.86 -5.81
N PRO A 48 -12.60 -49.06 -6.36
CA PRO A 48 -11.78 -50.04 -5.65
C PRO A 48 -10.39 -49.49 -5.31
N GLU A 49 -9.85 -49.83 -4.13
CA GLU A 49 -8.52 -49.35 -3.70
C GLU A 49 -7.41 -49.68 -4.70
N GLU A 50 -7.49 -50.85 -5.34
CA GLU A 50 -6.56 -51.28 -6.40
C GLU A 50 -6.53 -50.34 -7.60
N GLU A 51 -7.69 -49.80 -8.00
CA GLU A 51 -7.76 -48.81 -9.09
C GLU A 51 -7.19 -47.47 -8.63
N VAL A 52 -7.44 -47.07 -7.38
CA VAL A 52 -6.85 -45.84 -6.82
C VAL A 52 -5.33 -45.94 -6.75
N ARG A 53 -4.77 -47.12 -6.43
CA ARG A 53 -3.32 -47.37 -6.42
C ARG A 53 -2.70 -47.31 -7.81
N ARG A 54 -3.39 -47.82 -8.82
CA ARG A 54 -2.94 -47.79 -10.23
C ARG A 54 -3.11 -46.42 -10.90
N PHE A 55 -4.03 -45.61 -10.40
CA PHE A 55 -4.32 -44.31 -10.97
C PHE A 55 -3.12 -43.36 -10.81
N SER A 56 -2.56 -42.91 -11.92
CA SER A 56 -1.49 -41.92 -11.95
C SER A 56 -1.86 -40.78 -12.90
N LEU A 57 -1.70 -39.55 -12.40
CA LEU A 57 -1.88 -38.34 -13.20
C LEU A 57 -0.74 -38.17 -14.22
N ASP A 58 0.45 -38.68 -13.91
CA ASP A 58 1.63 -38.56 -14.77
C ASP A 58 1.51 -39.38 -16.05
N LYS A 59 0.57 -40.33 -16.11
CA LYS A 59 0.21 -41.06 -17.34
C LYS A 59 -0.43 -40.14 -18.39
N HIS A 60 -1.00 -39.00 -17.97
CA HIS A 60 -1.73 -38.08 -18.81
C HIS A 60 -1.02 -36.72 -18.89
N GLY A 61 -0.26 -36.52 -19.96
CA GLY A 61 0.50 -35.31 -20.22
C GLY A 61 1.96 -35.61 -20.52
N GLN A 62 2.68 -34.67 -21.13
CA GLN A 62 4.13 -34.77 -21.29
C GLN A 62 4.80 -34.01 -20.15
N PRO A 63 5.62 -34.67 -19.30
CA PRO A 63 6.34 -33.96 -18.25
C PRO A 63 7.38 -33.03 -18.86
N ILE A 64 7.61 -31.88 -18.22
CA ILE A 64 8.71 -31.01 -18.59
C ILE A 64 10.02 -31.74 -18.25
N PRO A 65 11.01 -31.81 -19.17
CA PRO A 65 12.30 -32.41 -18.85
C PRO A 65 12.96 -31.65 -17.71
N TYR A 66 13.65 -32.37 -16.83
CA TYR A 66 14.45 -31.73 -15.80
C TYR A 66 15.58 -30.94 -16.45
N VAL A 67 15.57 -29.62 -16.27
CA VAL A 67 16.63 -28.71 -16.72
C VAL A 67 17.20 -28.06 -15.47
N ASP A 68 18.50 -28.26 -15.25
CA ASP A 68 19.18 -27.68 -14.10
C ASP A 68 19.06 -26.13 -14.12
N GLY A 69 18.87 -25.54 -12.94
CA GLY A 69 18.63 -24.10 -12.81
C GLY A 69 17.22 -23.60 -13.15
N HIS A 70 16.31 -24.44 -13.65
CA HIS A 70 14.90 -24.06 -13.88
C HIS A 70 13.99 -24.31 -12.66
N VAL A 71 14.58 -24.65 -11.52
CA VAL A 71 13.88 -24.89 -10.26
C VAL A 71 14.11 -23.73 -9.31
N THR A 72 13.04 -23.26 -8.66
CA THR A 72 13.13 -22.26 -7.59
C THR A 72 12.79 -22.94 -6.27
N ILE A 73 13.76 -23.01 -5.36
CA ILE A 73 13.57 -23.59 -4.03
C ILE A 73 13.08 -22.51 -3.07
N ILE A 74 11.94 -22.76 -2.43
CA ILE A 74 11.36 -21.91 -1.38
C ILE A 74 11.27 -22.79 -0.13
N SER A 75 11.66 -22.24 1.03
CA SER A 75 11.58 -22.98 2.29
C SER A 75 10.12 -23.29 2.61
N ASN A 76 9.84 -24.50 3.10
CA ASN A 76 8.50 -24.88 3.56
C ASN A 76 7.99 -23.95 4.66
N TYR A 77 8.90 -23.43 5.50
CA TYR A 77 8.59 -22.41 6.51
C TYR A 77 7.86 -21.19 5.94
N VAL A 78 8.07 -20.87 4.65
CA VAL A 78 7.33 -19.80 3.97
C VAL A 78 5.86 -20.17 3.77
N TYR A 79 5.59 -21.41 3.37
CA TYR A 79 4.22 -21.89 3.15
C TYR A 79 3.51 -22.18 4.48
N ASP A 80 4.22 -22.76 5.44
CA ASP A 80 3.66 -23.23 6.70
C ASP A 80 3.31 -22.06 7.63
N TYR A 81 4.16 -21.01 7.69
CA TYR A 81 4.00 -19.93 8.67
C TYR A 81 3.95 -18.53 8.04
N TRP A 82 4.91 -18.16 7.17
CA TRP A 82 4.87 -16.83 6.54
C TRP A 82 3.67 -16.64 5.62
N GLY A 83 3.11 -17.72 5.06
CA GLY A 83 1.93 -17.68 4.20
C GLY A 83 0.73 -17.03 4.88
N HIS A 84 0.63 -17.16 6.21
CA HIS A 84 -0.39 -16.47 7.01
C HIS A 84 -0.32 -14.94 6.87
N PHE A 85 0.88 -14.37 6.87
CA PHE A 85 1.10 -12.92 6.79
C PHE A 85 1.24 -12.40 5.36
N LEU A 86 1.87 -13.19 4.49
CA LEU A 86 2.13 -12.82 3.11
C LEU A 86 0.91 -13.02 2.21
N SER A 87 -0.05 -13.86 2.60
CA SER A 87 -1.13 -14.42 1.76
C SER A 87 -0.63 -15.31 0.62
N ASP A 88 -1.55 -16.07 0.02
CA ASP A 88 -1.32 -16.87 -1.20
C ASP A 88 -0.66 -16.03 -2.31
N SER A 89 -1.14 -14.81 -2.49
CA SER A 89 -0.67 -13.89 -3.53
C SER A 89 0.72 -13.34 -3.22
N GLY A 90 1.07 -13.12 -1.95
CA GLY A 90 2.41 -12.68 -1.55
C GLY A 90 3.44 -13.78 -1.68
N VAL A 91 3.12 -15.01 -1.27
CA VAL A 91 4.00 -16.16 -1.46
C VAL A 91 4.26 -16.41 -2.95
N ALA A 92 3.22 -16.34 -3.79
CA ALA A 92 3.36 -16.47 -5.24
C ALA A 92 4.23 -15.37 -5.84
N LEU A 93 4.02 -14.10 -5.47
CA LEU A 93 4.83 -13.00 -5.96
C LEU A 93 6.29 -13.12 -5.51
N TYR A 94 6.53 -13.47 -4.24
CA TYR A 94 7.87 -13.74 -3.73
C TYR A 94 8.58 -14.84 -4.54
N GLY A 95 7.90 -15.95 -4.84
CA GLY A 95 8.44 -16.99 -5.72
C GLY A 95 8.75 -16.47 -7.13
N HIS A 96 7.86 -15.66 -7.70
CA HIS A 96 8.09 -15.00 -8.98
C HIS A 96 9.24 -13.99 -8.97
N LEU A 97 9.62 -13.41 -7.84
CA LEU A 97 10.79 -12.55 -7.73
C LEU A 97 12.06 -13.36 -7.49
N LYS A 98 11.98 -14.38 -6.63
CA LYS A 98 13.09 -15.28 -6.28
C LYS A 98 13.60 -16.05 -7.49
N ARG A 99 12.72 -16.43 -8.43
CA ARG A 99 13.14 -17.04 -9.70
C ARG A 99 14.02 -16.14 -10.56
N TYR A 100 14.08 -14.83 -10.33
CA TYR A 100 15.02 -13.97 -11.07
C TYR A 100 16.36 -13.80 -10.33
N CYS A 101 16.43 -14.28 -9.09
CA CYS A 101 17.59 -14.19 -8.19
C CYS A 101 18.41 -15.49 -8.24
N TYR A 102 18.86 -15.90 -9.43
CA TYR A 102 19.66 -17.12 -9.61
C TYR A 102 21.11 -16.93 -9.11
N GLY A 103 21.70 -18.02 -8.61
CA GLY A 103 23.06 -18.06 -8.09
C GLY A 103 23.20 -17.25 -6.82
N ASP A 104 24.23 -16.41 -6.74
CA ASP A 104 24.50 -15.57 -5.56
C ASP A 104 23.70 -14.27 -5.52
N ARG A 105 22.98 -13.92 -6.59
CA ARG A 105 22.20 -12.68 -6.67
C ARG A 105 21.05 -12.66 -5.67
N ASP A 106 20.90 -11.53 -5.00
CA ASP A 106 19.82 -11.19 -4.07
C ASP A 106 18.95 -10.05 -4.62
N TYR A 107 18.99 -9.79 -5.93
CA TYR A 107 18.24 -8.72 -6.56
C TYR A 107 17.73 -9.10 -7.95
N CYS A 108 16.66 -8.43 -8.39
CA CYS A 108 16.08 -8.59 -9.72
C CYS A 108 15.36 -7.31 -10.20
N TRP A 109 15.07 -7.23 -11.49
CA TRP A 109 14.33 -6.11 -12.12
C TRP A 109 13.32 -6.66 -13.15
N PRO A 110 12.35 -7.49 -12.71
CA PRO A 110 11.46 -8.17 -13.65
C PRO A 110 10.40 -7.25 -14.23
N ASP A 111 9.86 -7.63 -15.39
CA ASP A 111 8.67 -6.97 -15.93
C ASP A 111 7.44 -7.31 -15.07
N LEU A 112 7.02 -6.37 -14.23
CA LEU A 112 5.84 -6.49 -13.38
C LEU A 112 4.55 -6.68 -14.18
N LYS A 113 4.47 -6.19 -15.42
CA LYS A 113 3.29 -6.43 -16.28
C LYS A 113 3.20 -7.90 -16.64
N LEU A 114 4.32 -8.51 -17.05
CA LEU A 114 4.38 -9.93 -17.37
C LEU A 114 4.12 -10.80 -16.13
N ILE A 115 4.66 -10.44 -14.96
CA ILE A 115 4.32 -11.14 -13.71
C ILE A 115 2.82 -11.01 -13.42
N GLY A 116 2.22 -9.84 -13.65
CA GLY A 116 0.79 -9.62 -13.47
C GLY A 116 -0.05 -10.53 -14.35
N GLN A 117 0.35 -10.70 -15.61
CA GLN A 117 -0.29 -11.66 -16.52
C GLN A 117 -0.14 -13.10 -16.02
N LYS A 118 1.06 -13.51 -15.59
CA LYS A 118 1.32 -14.86 -15.06
C LYS A 118 0.48 -15.17 -13.81
N MET A 119 0.27 -14.18 -12.95
CA MET A 119 -0.52 -14.31 -11.73
C MET A 119 -2.02 -14.04 -11.94
N ASN A 120 -2.43 -13.64 -13.15
CA ASN A 120 -3.77 -13.14 -13.44
C ASN A 120 -4.20 -12.01 -12.49
N ARG A 121 -3.34 -10.99 -12.34
CA ARG A 121 -3.53 -9.82 -11.45
C ARG A 121 -3.18 -8.52 -12.17
N SER A 122 -3.83 -7.44 -11.74
CA SER A 122 -3.49 -6.08 -12.20
C SER A 122 -2.15 -5.60 -11.65
N ARG A 123 -1.51 -4.65 -12.34
CA ARG A 123 -0.28 -4.00 -11.85
C ARG A 123 -0.48 -3.31 -10.49
N ASN A 124 -1.66 -2.75 -10.24
CA ASN A 124 -1.97 -2.11 -8.97
C ASN A 124 -2.09 -3.13 -7.83
N THR A 125 -2.67 -4.29 -8.11
CA THR A 125 -2.71 -5.40 -7.15
C THR A 125 -1.31 -5.88 -6.81
N LEU A 126 -0.43 -6.04 -7.82
CA LEU A 126 0.97 -6.40 -7.56
C LEU A 126 1.72 -5.37 -6.71
N LYS A 127 1.48 -4.06 -6.92
CA LYS A 127 2.07 -3.01 -6.07
C LYS A 127 1.64 -3.15 -4.61
N LYS A 128 0.36 -3.47 -4.35
CA LYS A 128 -0.12 -3.73 -2.98
C LYS A 128 0.57 -4.94 -2.36
N ILE A 129 0.71 -6.02 -3.12
CA ILE A 129 1.39 -7.24 -2.66
C ILE A 129 2.88 -6.97 -2.41
N LEU A 130 3.55 -6.19 -3.26
CA LEU A 130 4.93 -5.73 -3.04
C LEU A 130 5.06 -4.96 -1.72
N GLY A 131 4.12 -4.05 -1.43
CA GLY A 131 4.10 -3.35 -0.15
C GLY A 131 3.98 -4.29 1.06
N THR A 132 3.20 -5.37 0.95
CA THR A 132 3.15 -6.42 1.99
C THR A 132 4.49 -7.15 2.13
N LEU A 133 5.12 -7.53 1.02
CA LEU A 133 6.43 -8.18 1.04
C LEU A 133 7.50 -7.28 1.65
N GLU A 134 7.44 -5.98 1.35
CA GLU A 134 8.35 -4.97 1.85
C GLU A 134 8.19 -4.72 3.34
N LYS A 135 6.95 -4.60 3.81
CA LYS A 135 6.60 -4.52 5.23
C LYS A 135 7.21 -5.66 6.05
N TYR A 136 7.20 -6.88 5.53
CA TYR A 136 7.72 -8.07 6.23
C TYR A 136 9.18 -8.39 5.89
N GLY A 137 9.89 -7.50 5.22
CA GLY A 137 11.33 -7.67 5.01
C GLY A 137 11.72 -8.59 3.86
N PHE A 138 10.78 -9.06 3.03
CA PHE A 138 11.06 -10.02 1.94
C PHE A 138 11.58 -9.35 0.68
N VAL A 139 11.19 -8.09 0.44
CA VAL A 139 11.56 -7.32 -0.75
C VAL A 139 11.86 -5.88 -0.34
N PHE A 140 12.78 -5.20 -1.01
CA PHE A 140 12.95 -3.75 -0.89
C PHE A 140 13.18 -3.14 -2.28
N MET A 141 12.48 -2.06 -2.61
CA MET A 141 12.46 -1.48 -3.95
C MET A 141 13.33 -0.23 -4.04
N PHE A 142 14.15 -0.16 -5.09
CA PHE A 142 14.87 1.05 -5.48
C PHE A 142 14.37 1.52 -6.85
N TYR A 143 14.01 2.80 -6.94
CA TYR A 143 13.85 3.47 -8.23
C TYR A 143 15.23 3.70 -8.85
N VAL A 144 15.34 3.46 -10.16
CA VAL A 144 16.60 3.54 -10.89
C VAL A 144 16.46 4.60 -11.97
N GLN A 145 17.48 5.44 -12.11
CA GLN A 145 17.60 6.41 -13.19
C GLN A 145 18.93 6.23 -13.90
N ASN A 146 18.92 6.45 -15.21
CA ASN A 146 20.10 6.37 -16.04
C ASN A 146 20.73 7.75 -16.20
N ALA A 147 21.84 7.99 -15.49
CA ALA A 147 22.52 9.28 -15.50
C ALA A 147 23.01 9.69 -16.90
N ASP A 148 23.47 8.72 -17.71
CA ASP A 148 23.98 8.97 -19.06
C ASP A 148 22.87 9.32 -20.05
N LYS A 149 21.64 8.84 -19.79
CA LYS A 149 20.45 9.11 -20.60
C LYS A 149 19.58 10.19 -19.96
N ASN A 150 20.18 11.31 -19.55
CA ASN A 150 19.47 12.46 -19.00
C ASN A 150 18.56 12.10 -17.81
N ASN A 151 19.05 11.22 -16.91
CA ASN A 151 18.30 10.70 -15.76
C ASN A 151 16.96 10.03 -16.13
N MET A 152 16.88 9.39 -17.30
CA MET A 152 15.69 8.63 -17.71
C MET A 152 15.39 7.53 -16.69
N GLU A 153 14.12 7.41 -16.30
CA GLU A 153 13.68 6.38 -15.36
C GLU A 153 13.82 4.99 -15.99
N GLU A 154 14.48 4.09 -15.28
CA GLU A 154 14.58 2.68 -15.63
C GLU A 154 13.65 1.82 -14.77
N SER A 155 13.58 0.53 -15.12
CA SER A 155 12.80 -0.43 -14.32
C SER A 155 13.36 -0.49 -12.90
N PRO A 156 12.49 -0.49 -11.87
CA PRO A 156 12.93 -0.53 -10.49
C PRO A 156 13.71 -1.81 -10.19
N LEU A 157 14.71 -1.68 -9.32
CA LEU A 157 15.50 -2.77 -8.79
C LEU A 157 14.87 -3.26 -7.49
N PHE A 158 14.64 -4.55 -7.38
CA PHE A 158 14.11 -5.18 -6.18
C PHE A 158 15.23 -5.99 -5.52
N LYS A 159 15.59 -5.65 -4.29
CA LYS A 159 16.35 -6.54 -3.41
C LYS A 159 15.38 -7.56 -2.84
N VAL A 160 15.71 -8.84 -2.96
CA VAL A 160 14.87 -9.97 -2.58
C VAL A 160 15.61 -10.82 -1.57
N ARG A 161 14.96 -11.06 -0.44
CA ARG A 161 15.50 -11.88 0.64
C ARG A 161 15.74 -13.31 0.17
N LYS A 162 16.95 -13.85 0.42
CA LYS A 162 17.30 -15.24 0.11
C LYS A 162 17.07 -16.19 1.29
N LYS A 163 17.50 -15.77 2.48
CA LYS A 163 17.37 -16.53 3.74
C LYS A 163 16.07 -16.14 4.44
N VAL A 164 15.17 -17.10 4.59
CA VAL A 164 13.86 -16.90 5.24
C VAL A 164 14.09 -16.83 6.75
N PRO A 165 13.76 -15.72 7.43
CA PRO A 165 13.87 -15.61 8.87
C PRO A 165 12.78 -16.41 9.55
N PHE A 166 13.02 -16.79 10.80
CA PHE A 166 11.95 -17.22 11.69
C PHE A 166 10.97 -16.06 11.91
N LEU A 167 9.75 -16.40 12.30
CA LEU A 167 8.80 -15.39 12.75
C LEU A 167 9.34 -14.70 14.01
N PRO A 168 9.34 -13.35 14.07
CA PRO A 168 9.51 -12.62 15.32
C PRO A 168 8.41 -12.98 16.31
N GLN A 169 8.66 -12.80 17.60
CA GLN A 169 7.69 -13.14 18.66
C GLN A 169 6.34 -12.44 18.44
N GLU A 170 6.34 -11.16 18.06
CA GLU A 170 5.12 -10.40 17.77
C GLU A 170 4.25 -11.04 16.67
N LEU A 171 4.87 -11.61 15.63
CA LEU A 171 4.12 -12.28 14.56
C LEU A 171 3.70 -13.68 14.99
N TYR A 172 4.56 -14.42 15.68
CA TYR A 172 4.18 -15.69 16.27
C TYR A 172 2.93 -15.56 17.14
N GLU A 173 2.84 -14.53 17.97
CA GLU A 173 1.69 -14.28 18.85
C GLU A 173 0.39 -14.01 18.08
N GLN A 174 0.47 -13.57 16.82
CA GLN A 174 -0.68 -13.35 15.94
C GLN A 174 -1.16 -14.63 15.24
N LEU A 175 -0.37 -15.72 15.28
CA LEU A 175 -0.76 -16.97 14.64
C LEU A 175 -2.00 -17.60 15.31
N PRO A 176 -2.86 -18.27 14.53
CA PRO A 176 -3.90 -19.17 15.05
C PRO A 176 -3.30 -20.28 15.94
N THR A 177 -4.08 -20.75 16.91
CA THR A 177 -3.64 -21.75 17.90
C THR A 177 -3.08 -23.02 17.26
N GLU A 178 -3.73 -23.55 16.22
CA GLU A 178 -3.26 -24.75 15.52
C GLU A 178 -1.89 -24.55 14.87
N LEU A 179 -1.67 -23.37 14.25
CA LEU A 179 -0.40 -23.01 13.63
C LEU A 179 0.69 -22.73 14.65
N LYS A 180 0.36 -22.19 15.84
CA LYS A 180 1.32 -22.04 16.94
C LYS A 180 1.82 -23.39 17.43
N LEU A 181 0.91 -24.32 17.72
CA LEU A 181 1.28 -25.66 18.18
C LEU A 181 2.13 -26.40 17.14
N ASP A 182 1.84 -26.21 15.85
CA ASP A 182 2.66 -26.77 14.78
C ASP A 182 4.03 -26.11 14.68
N HIS A 183 4.08 -24.78 14.77
CA HIS A 183 5.32 -24.01 14.81
C HIS A 183 6.20 -24.42 16.00
N ASP A 184 5.64 -24.59 17.19
CA ASP A 184 6.36 -25.01 18.38
C ASP A 184 7.00 -26.39 18.19
N ARG A 185 6.27 -27.35 17.58
CA ARG A 185 6.82 -28.66 17.23
C ARG A 185 7.97 -28.55 16.23
N TYR A 186 7.81 -27.71 15.20
CA TYR A 186 8.85 -27.45 14.23
C TYR A 186 10.10 -26.86 14.89
N MET A 187 9.94 -25.88 15.79
CA MET A 187 11.05 -25.27 16.52
C MET A 187 11.77 -26.27 17.44
N GLN A 188 11.02 -27.13 18.15
CA GLN A 188 11.60 -28.20 18.96
C GLN A 188 12.47 -29.14 18.12
N GLN A 189 11.96 -29.60 16.97
CA GLN A 189 12.72 -30.45 16.05
C GLN A 189 14.01 -29.78 15.55
N ILE A 190 13.96 -28.47 15.25
CA ILE A 190 15.15 -27.72 14.83
C ILE A 190 16.18 -27.66 15.96
N VAL A 191 15.77 -27.33 17.20
CA VAL A 191 16.69 -27.26 18.35
C VAL A 191 17.33 -28.62 18.61
N GLU A 192 16.55 -29.71 18.57
CA GLU A 192 17.03 -31.09 18.74
C GLU A 192 18.02 -31.49 17.63
N THR A 193 17.71 -31.15 16.38
CA THR A 193 18.52 -31.55 15.22
C THR A 193 19.84 -30.77 15.12
N PHE A 194 19.80 -29.46 15.41
CA PHE A 194 20.93 -28.57 15.18
C PHE A 194 21.70 -28.20 16.45
N ASN A 195 21.25 -28.63 17.63
CA ASN A 195 21.89 -28.41 18.93
C ASN A 195 22.23 -26.93 19.19
N GLN A 196 21.35 -26.03 18.75
CA GLN A 196 21.50 -24.58 18.83
C GLN A 196 20.42 -23.98 19.73
N ASN A 197 20.84 -23.13 20.67
CA ASN A 197 19.93 -22.26 21.40
C ASN A 197 19.47 -21.13 20.48
N LEU A 198 18.27 -21.25 19.93
CA LEU A 198 17.65 -20.20 19.12
C LEU A 198 17.06 -19.11 20.03
N THR A 199 17.60 -17.91 19.93
CA THR A 199 16.97 -16.70 20.46
C THR A 199 16.22 -16.03 19.33
N LEU A 200 14.89 -15.90 19.45
CA LEU A 200 14.06 -15.23 18.46
C LEU A 200 13.98 -13.74 18.78
N ASP A 201 14.00 -12.91 17.73
CA ASP A 201 13.80 -11.48 17.88
C ASP A 201 12.38 -11.20 18.38
N THR A 202 12.26 -10.35 19.41
CA THR A 202 10.97 -10.00 20.01
C THR A 202 10.12 -9.19 19.03
N LYS A 203 10.74 -8.19 18.39
CA LYS A 203 10.13 -7.32 17.38
C LYS A 203 11.17 -6.94 16.34
N LEU A 204 10.77 -6.96 15.08
CA LEU A 204 11.60 -6.55 13.93
C LEU A 204 10.86 -5.45 13.17
N ASP A 205 11.33 -4.21 13.29
CA ASP A 205 10.86 -3.11 12.45
C ASP A 205 11.78 -2.97 11.22
N TYR A 206 11.34 -3.52 10.10
CA TYR A 206 12.08 -3.41 8.84
C TYR A 206 12.17 -1.96 8.35
N ASN A 207 11.26 -1.07 8.75
CA ASN A 207 11.33 0.32 8.34
C ASN A 207 12.58 1.00 8.90
N GLU A 208 12.97 0.72 10.15
CA GLU A 208 14.20 1.30 10.72
C GLU A 208 15.45 0.89 9.93
N ILE A 209 15.50 -0.37 9.50
CA ILE A 209 16.59 -0.90 8.66
C ILE A 209 16.61 -0.18 7.31
N TYR A 210 15.45 0.02 6.69
CA TYR A 210 15.35 0.73 5.42
C TYR A 210 15.71 2.21 5.55
N GLU A 211 15.26 2.86 6.62
CA GLU A 211 15.57 4.27 6.91
C GLU A 211 17.08 4.48 7.12
N ASP A 212 17.81 3.58 7.78
CA ASP A 212 19.27 3.66 7.87
C ASP A 212 19.95 3.66 6.49
N VAL A 213 19.46 2.83 5.56
CA VAL A 213 19.94 2.82 4.18
C VAL A 213 19.63 4.14 3.48
N LEU A 214 18.43 4.68 3.67
CA LEU A 214 18.00 5.95 3.06
C LEU A 214 18.75 7.17 3.63
N GLN A 215 19.06 7.18 4.93
CA GLN A 215 19.79 8.26 5.60
C GLN A 215 21.22 8.43 5.08
N LYS A 216 21.83 7.35 4.58
CA LYS A 216 23.15 7.40 3.91
C LYS A 216 23.09 8.05 2.52
N GLY A 217 21.88 8.26 1.98
CA GLY A 217 21.66 8.92 0.70
C GLY A 217 21.80 10.45 0.76
N LYS A 218 22.13 11.06 -0.39
CA LYS A 218 22.10 12.52 -0.54
C LYS A 218 20.69 12.99 -0.87
N VAL A 219 20.13 13.86 -0.03
CA VAL A 219 18.85 14.49 -0.33
C VAL A 219 19.02 15.47 -1.49
N VAL A 220 18.40 15.16 -2.63
CA VAL A 220 18.33 16.05 -3.79
C VAL A 220 16.87 16.48 -3.96
N ARG A 221 16.60 17.76 -3.70
CA ARG A 221 15.28 18.35 -3.99
C ARG A 221 15.33 18.93 -5.40
N LYS A 222 14.45 18.46 -6.28
CA LYS A 222 14.27 19.07 -7.60
C LYS A 222 13.82 20.52 -7.38
N GLN A 223 14.62 21.49 -7.82
CA GLN A 223 14.20 22.88 -7.83
C GLN A 223 13.02 23.00 -8.79
N LYS A 224 11.90 23.53 -8.31
CA LYS A 224 10.76 23.86 -9.16
C LYS A 224 11.20 24.95 -10.14
N SER A 225 10.91 24.76 -11.42
CA SER A 225 11.12 25.81 -12.42
C SER A 225 10.26 27.04 -12.10
N THR A 226 10.63 28.20 -12.64
CA THR A 226 9.85 29.44 -12.50
C THR A 226 8.40 29.24 -12.94
N LEU A 227 8.18 28.55 -14.06
CA LEU A 227 6.85 28.23 -14.57
C LEU A 227 6.05 27.30 -13.64
N GLU A 228 6.69 26.32 -13.01
CA GLU A 228 6.01 25.44 -12.05
C GLU A 228 5.62 26.20 -10.78
N LEU A 229 6.48 27.08 -10.28
CA LEU A 229 6.18 27.96 -9.15
C LEU A 229 5.01 28.89 -9.47
N GLU A 230 5.00 29.50 -10.66
CA GLU A 230 3.89 30.35 -11.12
C GLU A 230 2.57 29.58 -11.26
N LYS A 231 2.60 28.37 -11.80
CA LYS A 231 1.40 27.51 -11.90
C LYS A 231 0.87 27.14 -10.52
N GLU A 232 1.75 26.77 -9.59
CA GLU A 232 1.37 26.45 -8.21
C GLU A 232 0.77 27.66 -7.50
N LEU A 233 1.37 28.85 -7.66
CA LEU A 233 0.83 30.11 -7.17
C LEU A 233 -0.57 30.39 -7.72
N GLN A 234 -0.79 30.19 -9.02
CA GLN A 234 -2.10 30.36 -9.64
C GLN A 234 -3.13 29.35 -9.12
N ILE A 235 -2.75 28.10 -8.94
CA ILE A 235 -3.62 27.05 -8.39
C ILE A 235 -3.98 27.40 -6.94
N LYS A 236 -3.00 27.75 -6.12
CA LYS A 236 -3.21 28.14 -4.73
C LYS A 236 -4.13 29.36 -4.66
N ARG A 237 -3.88 30.40 -5.47
CA ARG A 237 -4.77 31.56 -5.57
C ARG A 237 -6.20 31.15 -5.91
N LYS A 238 -6.42 30.29 -6.90
CA LYS A 238 -7.76 29.81 -7.29
C LYS A 238 -8.45 29.01 -6.18
N ILE A 239 -7.72 28.20 -5.42
CA ILE A 239 -8.28 27.44 -4.29
C ILE A 239 -8.76 28.41 -3.21
N TYR A 240 -7.91 29.36 -2.84
CA TYR A 240 -8.24 30.36 -1.83
C TYR A 240 -9.37 31.31 -2.28
N GLU A 241 -9.40 31.73 -3.55
CA GLU A 241 -10.49 32.54 -4.09
C GLU A 241 -11.82 31.77 -4.15
N LYS A 242 -11.80 30.44 -4.31
CA LYS A 242 -12.99 29.59 -4.21
C LYS A 242 -13.50 29.46 -2.77
N GLU A 243 -12.62 29.54 -1.77
CA GLU A 243 -12.99 29.54 -0.35
C GLU A 243 -13.65 30.86 0.05
N ALA A 244 -13.25 31.99 -0.57
CA ALA A 244 -13.86 33.29 -0.34
C ALA A 244 -15.33 33.32 -0.80
N SER A 245 -16.24 33.58 0.14
CA SER A 245 -17.65 33.77 -0.17
C SER A 245 -17.88 35.06 -0.96
N GLU A 246 -19.04 35.20 -1.61
CA GLU A 246 -19.41 36.43 -2.31
C GLU A 246 -19.49 37.64 -1.36
N GLN A 247 -19.91 37.41 -0.12
CA GLN A 247 -19.92 38.43 0.92
C GLN A 247 -18.50 38.89 1.29
N ASP A 248 -17.53 37.97 1.39
CA ASP A 248 -16.13 38.32 1.69
C ASP A 248 -15.53 39.21 0.60
N ARG A 249 -15.81 38.88 -0.66
CA ARG A 249 -15.36 39.67 -1.82
C ARG A 249 -15.94 41.08 -1.78
N ASN A 250 -17.23 41.21 -1.48
CA ASN A 250 -17.91 42.51 -1.40
C ASN A 250 -17.37 43.37 -0.25
N ILE A 251 -17.18 42.78 0.93
CA ILE A 251 -16.61 43.47 2.09
C ILE A 251 -15.17 43.91 1.79
N TRP A 252 -14.34 43.02 1.24
CA TRP A 252 -12.96 43.37 0.91
C TRP A 252 -12.87 44.46 -0.16
N ALA A 253 -13.73 44.44 -1.17
CA ALA A 253 -13.79 45.50 -2.18
C ALA A 253 -14.12 46.86 -1.54
N ALA A 254 -15.04 46.91 -0.59
CA ALA A 254 -15.37 48.13 0.15
C ALA A 254 -14.21 48.59 1.06
N VAL A 255 -13.50 47.65 1.70
CA VAL A 255 -12.30 47.94 2.50
C VAL A 255 -11.19 48.49 1.62
N LEU A 256 -10.92 47.88 0.47
CA LEU A 256 -9.91 48.35 -0.48
C LEU A 256 -10.20 49.78 -0.95
N LYS A 257 -11.46 50.10 -1.28
CA LYS A 257 -11.88 51.46 -1.65
C LYS A 257 -11.62 52.46 -0.52
N ASN A 258 -11.94 52.10 0.72
CA ASN A 258 -11.66 52.94 1.89
C ASN A 258 -10.15 53.12 2.14
N LEU A 259 -9.34 52.09 1.90
CA LEU A 259 -7.88 52.17 2.02
C LEU A 259 -7.26 53.04 0.92
N GLU A 260 -7.77 52.98 -0.31
CA GLU A 260 -7.32 53.82 -1.42
C GLU A 260 -7.50 55.32 -1.13
N HIS A 261 -8.56 55.70 -0.42
CA HIS A 261 -8.76 57.10 0.03
C HIS A 261 -7.86 57.51 1.20
N LYS A 262 -7.43 56.57 2.05
CA LYS A 262 -6.63 56.85 3.26
C LYS A 262 -5.12 56.76 3.01
N LEU A 263 -4.69 56.15 1.92
CA LEU A 263 -3.28 55.91 1.59
C LEU A 263 -2.88 56.67 0.34
N SER A 264 -1.58 56.96 0.21
CA SER A 264 -1.06 57.46 -1.06
C SER A 264 -1.21 56.39 -2.16
N LYS A 265 -1.47 56.83 -3.39
CA LYS A 265 -1.60 55.94 -4.55
C LYS A 265 -0.44 54.92 -4.68
N PRO A 266 0.84 55.32 -4.54
CA PRO A 266 1.95 54.35 -4.59
C PRO A 266 1.93 53.34 -3.45
N SER A 267 1.53 53.75 -2.24
CA SER A 267 1.43 52.83 -1.09
C SER A 267 0.31 51.81 -1.29
N PHE A 268 -0.87 52.26 -1.74
CA PHE A 268 -1.99 51.35 -2.01
C PHE A 268 -1.65 50.33 -3.10
N ASP A 269 -1.13 50.81 -4.23
CA ASP A 269 -0.78 49.97 -5.37
C ASP A 269 0.30 48.93 -5.04
N THR A 270 1.22 49.25 -4.13
CA THR A 270 2.30 48.33 -3.72
C THR A 270 1.81 47.25 -2.76
N TRP A 271 0.99 47.61 -1.77
CA TRP A 271 0.71 46.73 -0.63
C TRP A 271 -0.66 46.03 -0.66
N PHE A 272 -1.64 46.60 -1.38
CA PHE A 272 -3.02 46.12 -1.35
C PHE A 272 -3.52 45.59 -2.69
N ARG A 273 -2.85 45.92 -3.80
CA ARG A 273 -3.22 45.41 -5.12
C ARG A 273 -3.06 43.90 -5.19
N GLY A 274 -4.11 43.20 -5.63
CA GLY A 274 -4.12 41.74 -5.75
C GLY A 274 -4.27 40.98 -4.43
N THR A 275 -4.57 41.69 -3.33
CA THR A 275 -4.97 41.06 -2.06
C THR A 275 -6.46 40.74 -2.06
N PHE A 276 -6.85 39.69 -1.34
CA PHE A 276 -8.26 39.35 -1.10
C PHE A 276 -8.43 38.83 0.33
N CYS A 277 -9.66 38.76 0.83
CA CYS A 277 -9.93 38.18 2.15
C CYS A 277 -10.82 36.94 2.07
N ILE A 278 -10.67 36.09 3.09
CA ILE A 278 -11.55 34.96 3.37
C ILE A 278 -12.01 35.09 4.81
N LYS A 279 -13.30 34.91 5.07
CA LYS A 279 -13.81 34.84 6.44
C LYS A 279 -13.94 33.40 6.89
N ARG A 280 -13.21 33.03 7.96
CA ARG A 280 -13.30 31.74 8.64
C ARG A 280 -13.91 31.97 10.02
N ASN A 281 -15.19 31.66 10.18
CA ASN A 281 -15.98 31.95 11.39
C ASN A 281 -15.93 33.45 11.75
N HIS A 282 -15.27 33.81 12.86
CA HIS A 282 -15.10 35.19 13.32
C HIS A 282 -13.71 35.77 12.99
N THR A 283 -12.93 35.13 12.11
CA THR A 283 -11.58 35.56 11.72
C THR A 283 -11.54 35.94 10.25
N TYR A 284 -11.05 37.14 9.93
CA TYR A 284 -10.69 37.50 8.56
C TYR A 284 -9.24 37.10 8.28
N VAL A 285 -9.02 36.38 7.18
CA VAL A 285 -7.69 36.01 6.67
C VAL A 285 -7.42 36.81 5.40
N ILE A 286 -6.46 37.72 5.46
CA ILE A 286 -6.03 38.50 4.29
C ILE A 286 -4.96 37.73 3.53
N CYS A 287 -5.30 37.36 2.30
CA CYS A 287 -4.41 36.65 1.39
C CYS A 287 -3.61 37.67 0.58
N THR A 288 -2.29 37.56 0.66
CA THR A 288 -1.34 38.48 0.02
C THR A 288 -0.52 37.75 -1.05
N PRO A 289 -0.07 38.46 -2.10
CA PRO A 289 0.62 37.84 -3.23
C PRO A 289 1.94 37.18 -2.84
N ASN A 290 2.66 37.76 -1.86
CA ASN A 290 3.93 37.23 -1.39
C ASN A 290 4.16 37.52 0.10
N THR A 291 5.14 36.83 0.68
CA THR A 291 5.46 36.89 2.11
C THR A 291 5.95 38.28 2.54
N PHE A 292 6.62 39.01 1.65
CA PHE A 292 7.05 40.38 1.92
C PHE A 292 5.86 41.35 2.09
N VAL A 293 4.84 41.24 1.23
CA VAL A 293 3.60 42.03 1.34
C VAL A 293 2.86 41.64 2.61
N LYS A 294 2.80 40.35 2.95
CA LYS A 294 2.23 39.87 4.22
C LYS A 294 2.86 40.59 5.42
N GLU A 295 4.18 40.49 5.54
CA GLU A 295 4.92 41.04 6.68
C GLU A 295 4.78 42.56 6.77
N TRP A 296 4.82 43.25 5.64
CA TRP A 296 4.68 44.70 5.61
C TRP A 296 3.26 45.17 5.96
N VAL A 297 2.23 44.54 5.40
CA VAL A 297 0.84 44.88 5.71
C VAL A 297 0.53 44.57 7.17
N GLN A 298 1.01 43.43 7.68
CA GLN A 298 0.82 43.02 9.07
C GLN A 298 1.56 43.93 10.06
N SER A 299 2.75 44.44 9.73
CA SER A 299 3.51 45.31 10.64
C SER A 299 3.05 46.77 10.58
N ARG A 300 2.78 47.30 9.39
CA ARG A 300 2.58 48.74 9.17
C ARG A 300 1.11 49.17 9.07
N TYR A 301 0.26 48.29 8.55
CA TYR A 301 -1.12 48.63 8.21
C TYR A 301 -2.17 47.80 8.96
N ASN A 302 -1.77 46.95 9.91
CA ASN A 302 -2.70 46.10 10.64
C ASN A 302 -3.81 46.87 11.33
N ASP A 303 -3.48 47.93 12.10
CA ASP A 303 -4.46 48.78 12.77
C ASP A 303 -5.43 49.44 11.77
N LEU A 304 -4.90 49.90 10.63
CA LEU A 304 -5.70 50.57 9.61
C LEU A 304 -6.68 49.60 8.94
N VAL A 305 -6.20 48.39 8.60
CA VAL A 305 -7.02 47.32 8.02
C VAL A 305 -8.06 46.85 9.02
N TYR A 306 -7.68 46.62 10.28
CA TYR A 306 -8.58 46.20 11.35
C TYR A 306 -9.72 47.20 11.56
N ARG A 307 -9.38 48.50 11.72
CA ARG A 307 -10.38 49.56 11.89
C ARG A 307 -11.30 49.69 10.69
N THR A 308 -10.76 49.55 9.48
CA THR A 308 -11.57 49.67 8.25
C THR A 308 -12.47 48.45 8.05
N LEU A 309 -12.01 47.24 8.38
CA LEU A 309 -12.86 46.04 8.40
C LEU A 309 -13.97 46.16 9.44
N ARG A 310 -13.69 46.71 10.64
CA ARG A 310 -14.69 46.84 11.72
C ARG A 310 -15.85 47.76 11.34
N GLN A 311 -15.63 48.70 10.42
CA GLN A 311 -16.68 49.56 9.88
C GLN A 311 -17.68 48.80 9.01
N HIS A 312 -17.23 47.72 8.35
CA HIS A 312 -18.05 46.91 7.44
C HIS A 312 -18.57 45.62 8.08
N ASP A 313 -17.83 45.08 9.04
CA ASP A 313 -18.27 43.96 9.88
C ASP A 313 -17.92 44.23 11.36
N PRO A 314 -18.87 44.77 12.14
CA PRO A 314 -18.64 45.02 13.55
C PRO A 314 -18.48 43.77 14.40
N ASN A 315 -18.71 42.56 13.89
CA ASN A 315 -18.79 41.32 14.68
C ASN A 315 -17.58 40.38 14.52
N PHE A 316 -16.61 40.70 13.67
CA PHE A 316 -15.40 39.87 13.58
C PHE A 316 -14.47 40.09 14.78
N VAL A 317 -13.71 39.06 15.14
CA VAL A 317 -12.90 39.02 16.36
C VAL A 317 -11.42 39.18 16.02
N GLU A 318 -10.93 38.45 15.01
CA GLU A 318 -9.50 38.32 14.73
C GLU A 318 -9.16 38.63 13.27
N LEU A 319 -7.95 39.17 13.05
CA LEU A 319 -7.39 39.45 11.72
C LEU A 319 -6.07 38.70 11.55
N LYS A 320 -5.99 37.83 10.54
CA LYS A 320 -4.80 37.05 10.17
C LYS A 320 -4.36 37.35 8.74
N TYR A 321 -3.13 36.96 8.42
CA TYR A 321 -2.56 37.12 7.10
C TYR A 321 -1.93 35.82 6.61
N GLU A 322 -2.15 35.50 5.34
CA GLU A 322 -1.54 34.36 4.66
C GLU A 322 -0.89 34.82 3.34
N ALA A 323 0.27 34.25 3.03
CA ALA A 323 1.00 34.55 1.81
C ALA A 323 0.83 33.40 0.80
N LEU A 324 0.60 33.76 -0.47
CA LEU A 324 0.41 32.75 -1.52
C LEU A 324 1.73 32.08 -1.91
N ASP A 325 2.87 32.76 -1.82
CA ASP A 325 4.19 32.25 -2.22
C ASP A 325 4.84 31.22 -1.29
N GLY A 326 4.25 30.95 -0.12
CA GLY A 326 4.53 29.77 0.70
C GLY A 326 6.02 29.54 1.02
N ARG A 327 6.82 30.61 1.10
CA ARG A 327 8.21 30.54 1.56
C ARG A 327 8.28 30.41 3.08
#